data_AF-A0A7Y5HZU2-F1
#
_entry.id   AF-A0A7Y5HZU2-F1
#
_cell.length_a   1.000
_cell.length_b   1.000
_cell.length_c   1.000
_cell.angle_alpha   90.00
_cell.angle_beta   90.00
_cell.angle_gamma   90.00
#
_symmetry.space_group_name_H-M   'P 1'
#
loop_
_entity.id
_entity.type
_entity.pdbx_description
1 polymer ?
#
loop_
_entity_poly.entity_id
_entity_poly.type
_entity_poly.pdbx_seq_one_letter_code
_entity_poly.pdbx_strand_id
1 'polypeptide(L)'
;GLLLRQTVQFHWTNAGYGSFDDFLSRLAQEKRKKIRQERRRVQDAGVTFRWLRGTDIQARDWDFFYRCYERTYLEHGNPPYLTRDFFQRMAEHMPEAWLLFIAELQGQPIASSLIAVSAYPSSAGGQNHSEMVAYGRYWGALERVDCLHFEACYYQPLQWCIAHGVLRFEGGAQGEHKMARALLPVPTHSAHWLAHPAFADAVDRYLQRETAGMEQYLEHLQARSPLRTHA
;
A
#
# COMPACT_ATOMS: atom_id res chain seq x y z
N GLY A 1 -10.78 26.40 -17.42
CA GLY A 1 -10.19 25.10 -17.81
C GLY A 1 -10.28 24.14 -16.64
N LEU A 2 -9.59 23.00 -16.68
CA LEU A 2 -9.43 22.13 -15.52
C LEU A 2 -8.39 22.73 -14.55
N LEU A 3 -8.67 22.67 -13.25
CA LEU A 3 -7.75 23.06 -12.18
C LEU A 3 -6.87 21.87 -11.82
N LEU A 4 -5.55 22.02 -11.94
CA LEU A 4 -4.60 20.96 -11.64
C LEU A 4 -4.13 21.05 -10.19
N ARG A 5 -4.11 19.91 -9.50
CA ARG A 5 -3.57 19.78 -8.14
C ARG A 5 -2.53 18.67 -8.11
N GLN A 6 -1.35 19.00 -7.58
CA GLN A 6 -0.29 18.05 -7.31
C GLN A 6 -0.33 17.61 -5.83
N THR A 7 -0.22 16.32 -5.60
CA THR A 7 -0.05 15.70 -4.28
C THR A 7 1.09 14.69 -4.33
N VAL A 8 1.41 14.04 -3.20
CA VAL A 8 2.48 13.03 -3.14
C VAL A 8 1.88 11.69 -2.73
N GLN A 9 2.33 10.63 -3.41
CA GLN A 9 2.15 9.26 -2.97
C GLN A 9 3.50 8.61 -2.73
N PHE A 10 3.51 7.49 -2.02
CA PHE A 10 4.73 6.73 -1.76
C PHE A 10 4.69 5.38 -2.47
N HIS A 11 5.61 5.17 -3.39
CA HIS A 11 5.67 3.97 -4.22
C HIS A 11 6.99 3.24 -4.00
N TRP A 12 6.94 1.91 -3.90
CA TRP A 12 8.11 1.07 -4.08
C TRP A 12 8.14 0.60 -5.53
N THR A 13 9.31 0.65 -6.17
CA THR A 13 9.50 0.18 -7.55
C THR A 13 10.43 -1.02 -7.55
N ASN A 14 10.06 -2.04 -8.31
CA ASN A 14 10.88 -3.22 -8.52
C ASN A 14 11.99 -2.89 -9.52
N ALA A 15 13.22 -2.82 -9.03
CA ALA A 15 14.40 -2.58 -9.88
C ALA A 15 15.01 -3.89 -10.43
N GLY A 16 14.19 -4.93 -10.61
CA GLY A 16 14.62 -6.25 -11.06
C GLY A 16 15.27 -7.08 -9.95
N TYR A 17 14.76 -7.00 -8.72
CA TYR A 17 15.35 -7.72 -7.59
C TYR A 17 15.16 -9.23 -7.73
N GLY A 18 16.21 -10.01 -7.46
CA GLY A 18 16.13 -11.48 -7.49
C GLY A 18 15.51 -12.08 -6.22
N SER A 19 15.53 -11.35 -5.11
CA SER A 19 14.95 -11.77 -3.83
C SER A 19 14.70 -10.57 -2.90
N PHE A 20 14.03 -10.80 -1.78
CA PHE A 20 13.88 -9.75 -0.76
C PHE A 20 15.24 -9.33 -0.16
N ASP A 21 16.19 -10.25 -0.01
CA ASP A 21 17.54 -9.91 0.47
C ASP A 21 18.33 -9.07 -0.55
N ASP A 22 18.15 -9.33 -1.85
CA ASP A 22 18.71 -8.47 -2.90
C ASP A 22 18.13 -7.05 -2.82
N PHE A 23 16.81 -6.92 -2.66
CA PHE A 23 16.19 -5.62 -2.37
C PHE A 23 16.80 -4.94 -1.13
N LEU A 24 16.95 -5.66 -0.02
CA LEU A 24 17.55 -5.11 1.20
C LEU A 24 19.01 -4.67 1.00
N SER A 25 19.76 -5.31 0.10
CA SER A 25 21.16 -4.97 -0.19
C SER A 25 21.32 -3.55 -0.76
N ARG A 26 20.27 -3.05 -1.45
CA ARG A 26 20.22 -1.72 -2.08
C ARG A 26 19.91 -0.58 -1.11
N LEU A 27 19.47 -0.91 0.10
CA LEU A 27 19.17 0.05 1.15
C LEU A 27 20.42 0.44 1.94
N ALA A 28 20.41 1.65 2.51
CA ALA A 28 21.40 2.06 3.50
C ALA A 28 21.46 1.05 4.67
N GLN A 29 22.67 0.83 5.23
CA GLN A 29 22.91 -0.21 6.24
C GLN A 29 21.99 -0.10 7.45
N GLU A 30 21.75 1.10 7.95
CA GLU A 30 20.85 1.35 9.08
C GLU A 30 19.42 0.92 8.77
N LYS A 31 18.91 1.25 7.57
CA LYS A 31 17.55 0.87 7.12
C LYS A 31 17.43 -0.63 6.93
N ARG A 32 18.40 -1.27 6.28
CA ARG A 32 18.47 -2.73 6.15
C ARG A 32 18.44 -3.42 7.52
N LYS A 33 19.24 -2.94 8.48
CA LYS A 33 19.29 -3.50 9.85
C LYS A 33 17.94 -3.37 10.55
N LYS A 34 17.29 -2.20 10.43
CA LYS A 34 15.98 -1.95 11.02
C LYS A 34 14.89 -2.87 10.44
N ILE A 35 14.81 -2.99 9.12
CA ILE A 35 13.83 -3.89 8.48
C ILE A 35 14.05 -5.33 8.97
N ARG A 36 15.29 -5.84 8.93
CA ARG A 36 15.59 -7.20 9.44
C ARG A 36 15.18 -7.39 10.90
N GLN A 37 15.38 -6.39 11.75
CA GLN A 37 14.96 -6.44 13.15
C GLN A 37 13.44 -6.48 13.29
N GLU A 38 12.71 -5.66 12.54
CA GLU A 38 11.24 -5.65 12.54
C GLU A 38 10.65 -6.99 12.08
N ARG A 39 11.16 -7.57 10.98
CA ARG A 39 10.74 -8.89 10.50
C ARG A 39 11.03 -9.99 11.53
N ARG A 40 12.23 -9.95 12.11
CA ARG A 40 12.66 -10.93 13.13
C ARG A 40 11.76 -10.89 14.36
N ARG A 41 11.31 -9.73 14.83
CA ARG A 41 10.39 -9.64 15.99
C ARG A 41 9.08 -10.40 15.75
N VAL A 42 8.54 -10.31 14.54
CA VAL A 42 7.31 -11.02 14.17
C VAL A 42 7.54 -12.54 14.09
N GLN A 43 8.69 -12.95 13.52
CA GLN A 43 9.09 -14.37 13.47
C GLN A 43 9.38 -14.96 14.85
N ASP A 44 10.11 -14.24 15.71
CA ASP A 44 10.45 -14.65 17.08
C ASP A 44 9.18 -14.73 17.96
N ALA A 45 8.12 -13.97 17.62
CA ALA A 45 6.79 -14.11 18.23
C ALA A 45 6.01 -15.35 17.73
N GLY A 46 6.56 -16.13 16.79
CA GLY A 46 5.95 -17.35 16.26
C GLY A 46 4.92 -17.11 15.15
N VAL A 47 4.88 -15.90 14.58
CA VAL A 47 3.93 -15.56 13.51
C VAL A 47 4.44 -16.01 12.15
N THR A 48 3.62 -16.76 11.43
CA THR A 48 3.83 -17.15 10.03
C THR A 48 2.83 -16.44 9.12
N PHE A 49 3.08 -16.48 7.81
CA PHE A 49 2.21 -15.87 6.82
C PHE A 49 1.87 -16.84 5.71
N ARG A 50 0.62 -16.77 5.25
CA ARG A 50 0.18 -17.31 3.96
C ARG A 50 -0.49 -16.21 3.16
N TRP A 51 -0.58 -16.40 1.85
CA TRP A 51 -1.30 -15.50 0.96
C TRP A 51 -2.28 -16.28 0.07
N LEU A 52 -3.35 -15.61 -0.31
CA LEU A 52 -4.39 -16.09 -1.23
C LEU A 52 -4.66 -15.01 -2.26
N ARG A 53 -4.94 -15.39 -3.51
CA ARG A 53 -5.22 -14.44 -4.60
C ARG A 53 -6.45 -14.87 -5.37
N GLY A 54 -7.20 -13.89 -5.88
CA GLY A 54 -8.27 -14.18 -6.83
C GLY A 54 -9.33 -15.08 -6.23
N THR A 55 -9.74 -16.08 -7.00
CA THR A 55 -10.70 -17.10 -6.58
C THR A 55 -10.21 -18.03 -5.47
N ASP A 56 -8.92 -18.01 -5.10
CA ASP A 56 -8.41 -18.79 -3.96
C ASP A 56 -8.86 -18.17 -2.63
N ILE A 57 -9.26 -16.89 -2.61
CA ILE A 57 -9.80 -16.22 -1.42
C ILE A 57 -11.24 -16.69 -1.19
N GLN A 58 -11.41 -17.69 -0.32
CA GLN A 58 -12.71 -18.28 -0.03
C GLN A 58 -13.54 -17.38 0.90
N ALA A 59 -14.85 -17.66 1.00
CA ALA A 59 -15.77 -16.91 1.86
C ALA A 59 -15.26 -16.79 3.32
N ARG A 60 -14.69 -17.86 3.87
CA ARG A 60 -14.10 -17.85 5.24
C ARG A 60 -12.93 -16.87 5.39
N ASP A 61 -12.16 -16.67 4.33
CA ASP A 61 -10.99 -15.77 4.35
C ASP A 61 -11.46 -14.31 4.24
N TRP A 62 -12.51 -14.04 3.45
CA TRP A 62 -13.20 -12.74 3.43
C TRP A 62 -13.87 -12.41 4.78
N ASP A 63 -14.50 -13.40 5.41
CA ASP A 63 -15.10 -13.25 6.73
C ASP A 63 -14.08 -12.87 7.79
N PHE A 64 -12.94 -13.57 7.77
CA PHE A 64 -11.83 -13.29 8.67
C PHE A 64 -11.25 -11.89 8.42
N PHE A 65 -11.00 -11.55 7.15
CA PHE A 65 -10.54 -10.21 6.77
C PHE A 65 -11.48 -9.12 7.29
N TYR A 66 -12.79 -9.27 7.10
CA TYR A 66 -13.75 -8.25 7.53
C TYR A 66 -13.73 -8.05 9.05
N ARG A 67 -13.61 -9.13 9.83
CA ARG A 67 -13.47 -9.03 11.30
C ARG A 67 -12.23 -8.25 11.69
N CYS A 68 -11.10 -8.50 11.03
CA CYS A 68 -9.86 -7.75 11.25
C CYS A 68 -10.04 -6.27 10.93
N TYR A 69 -10.55 -5.97 9.73
CA TYR A 69 -10.82 -4.61 9.25
C TYR A 69 -11.75 -3.85 10.21
N GLU A 70 -12.89 -4.44 10.54
CA GLU A 70 -13.90 -3.81 11.41
C GLU A 70 -13.32 -3.49 12.79
N ARG A 71 -12.57 -4.42 13.37
CA ARG A 71 -12.00 -4.21 14.69
C ARG A 71 -11.00 -3.07 14.72
N THR A 72 -10.15 -2.94 13.70
CA THR A 72 -9.22 -1.80 13.60
C THR A 72 -9.95 -0.47 13.53
N TYR A 73 -11.09 -0.40 12.85
CA TYR A 73 -11.93 0.81 12.84
C TYR A 73 -12.49 1.12 14.23
N LEU A 74 -13.06 0.12 14.90
CA LEU A 74 -13.62 0.27 16.24
C LEU A 74 -12.58 0.66 17.28
N GLU A 75 -11.35 0.14 17.20
CA GLU A 75 -10.22 0.55 18.07
C GLU A 75 -9.86 2.04 17.90
N HIS A 76 -10.17 2.63 16.74
CA HIS A 76 -10.00 4.06 16.44
C HIS A 76 -11.29 4.87 16.65
N GLY A 77 -12.32 4.30 17.28
CA GLY A 77 -13.56 5.00 17.63
C GLY A 77 -14.44 5.37 16.44
N ASN A 78 -14.21 4.80 15.26
CA ASN A 78 -14.99 5.07 14.06
C ASN A 78 -15.65 3.77 13.57
N PRO A 79 -16.89 3.80 13.08
CA PRO A 79 -17.44 2.66 12.39
C PRO A 79 -16.66 2.41 11.07
N PRO A 80 -16.61 1.16 10.58
CA PRO A 80 -16.01 0.88 9.29
C PRO A 80 -16.80 1.57 8.18
N TYR A 81 -16.08 2.21 7.25
CA TYR A 81 -16.72 2.96 6.16
C TYR A 81 -17.13 2.07 4.96
N LEU A 82 -16.55 0.88 4.85
CA LEU A 82 -16.97 -0.15 3.89
C LEU A 82 -17.66 -1.28 4.62
N THR A 83 -18.78 -1.72 4.08
CA THR A 83 -19.59 -2.78 4.67
C THR A 83 -19.10 -4.16 4.24
N ARG A 84 -19.56 -5.19 4.95
CA ARG A 84 -19.36 -6.58 4.56
C ARG A 84 -19.90 -6.88 3.15
N ASP A 85 -21.07 -6.32 2.81
CA ASP A 85 -21.68 -6.44 1.48
C ASP A 85 -20.78 -5.85 0.37
N PHE A 86 -20.08 -4.74 0.63
CA PHE A 86 -19.10 -4.21 -0.33
C PHE A 86 -18.02 -5.25 -0.67
N PHE A 87 -17.38 -5.85 0.34
CA PHE A 87 -16.32 -6.82 0.11
C PHE A 87 -16.84 -8.12 -0.52
N GLN A 88 -18.05 -8.55 -0.18
CA GLN A 88 -18.70 -9.67 -0.84
C GLN A 88 -18.89 -9.39 -2.34
N ARG A 89 -19.40 -8.22 -2.72
CA ARG A 89 -19.55 -7.83 -4.13
C ARG A 89 -18.20 -7.81 -4.84
N MET A 90 -17.15 -7.33 -4.18
CA MET A 90 -15.80 -7.32 -4.75
C MET A 90 -15.26 -8.75 -4.97
N ALA A 91 -15.54 -9.68 -4.06
CA ALA A 91 -15.19 -11.09 -4.21
C ALA A 91 -15.93 -11.75 -5.38
N GLU A 92 -17.21 -11.41 -5.58
CA GLU A 92 -18.05 -11.98 -6.63
C GLU A 92 -17.74 -11.41 -8.03
N HIS A 93 -17.53 -10.09 -8.13
CA HIS A 93 -17.46 -9.40 -9.42
C HIS A 93 -16.04 -9.09 -9.87
N MET A 94 -15.09 -8.99 -8.94
CA MET A 94 -13.70 -8.62 -9.23
C MET A 94 -12.68 -9.45 -8.43
N PRO A 95 -12.81 -10.79 -8.33
CA PRO A 95 -11.95 -11.61 -7.47
C PRO A 95 -10.46 -11.40 -7.78
N GLU A 96 -10.10 -11.41 -9.06
CA GLU A 96 -8.70 -11.33 -9.52
C GLU A 96 -7.98 -10.03 -9.12
N ALA A 97 -8.71 -8.98 -8.74
CA ALA A 97 -8.11 -7.74 -8.26
C ALA A 97 -7.53 -7.87 -6.84
N TRP A 98 -7.72 -8.98 -6.14
CA TRP A 98 -7.42 -9.07 -4.71
C TRP A 98 -6.34 -10.08 -4.38
N LEU A 99 -5.48 -9.67 -3.46
CA LEU A 99 -4.44 -10.46 -2.82
C LEU A 99 -4.57 -10.27 -1.31
N LEU A 100 -4.76 -11.36 -0.59
CA LEU A 100 -4.97 -11.38 0.86
C LEU A 100 -3.78 -12.06 1.54
N PHE A 101 -3.14 -11.37 2.47
CA PHE A 101 -2.17 -11.95 3.39
C PHE A 101 -2.85 -12.24 4.72
N ILE A 102 -2.61 -13.43 5.27
CA ILE A 102 -3.10 -13.86 6.58
C ILE A 102 -1.90 -14.19 7.45
N ALA A 103 -1.80 -13.50 8.59
CA ALA A 103 -0.84 -13.79 9.64
C ALA A 103 -1.43 -14.85 10.57
N GLU A 104 -0.65 -15.88 10.88
CA GLU A 104 -1.05 -16.99 11.73
C GLU A 104 -0.10 -17.13 12.91
N LEU A 105 -0.64 -17.34 14.11
CA LEU A 105 0.13 -17.68 15.31
C LEU A 105 -0.31 -19.08 15.74
N GLN A 106 0.64 -20.03 15.78
CA GLN A 106 0.33 -21.44 16.07
C GLN A 106 -0.75 -22.02 15.15
N GLY A 107 -0.78 -21.59 13.88
CA GLY A 107 -1.77 -22.01 12.88
C GLY A 107 -3.14 -21.35 13.02
N GLN A 108 -3.33 -20.42 13.96
CA GLN A 108 -4.57 -19.65 14.12
C GLN A 108 -4.44 -18.28 13.45
N PRO A 109 -5.38 -17.87 12.57
CA PRO A 109 -5.37 -16.55 11.96
C PRO A 109 -5.52 -15.42 12.99
N ILE A 110 -4.55 -14.51 13.04
CA ILE A 110 -4.51 -13.38 13.99
C ILE A 110 -4.52 -12.01 13.33
N ALA A 111 -4.26 -11.88 12.03
CA ALA A 111 -4.35 -10.61 11.32
C ALA A 111 -4.43 -10.80 9.80
N SER A 112 -4.85 -9.77 9.09
CA SER A 112 -4.95 -9.81 7.63
C SER A 112 -4.60 -8.47 6.97
N SER A 113 -3.91 -8.53 5.82
CA SER A 113 -3.71 -7.39 4.92
C SER A 113 -4.31 -7.68 3.55
N LEU A 114 -5.20 -6.80 3.08
CA LEU A 114 -5.81 -6.88 1.76
C LEU A 114 -5.16 -5.87 0.82
N ILE A 115 -4.64 -6.38 -0.29
CA ILE A 115 -3.91 -5.67 -1.33
C ILE A 115 -4.73 -5.77 -2.62
N ALA A 116 -4.86 -4.66 -3.35
CA ALA A 116 -5.40 -4.69 -4.71
C ALA A 116 -4.27 -4.91 -5.71
N VAL A 117 -4.54 -5.56 -6.84
CA VAL A 117 -3.62 -5.71 -7.97
C VAL A 117 -4.30 -5.30 -9.28
N SER A 118 -3.52 -4.80 -10.24
CA SER A 118 -3.99 -4.40 -11.56
C SER A 118 -4.31 -5.62 -12.45
N ALA A 119 -5.34 -6.36 -12.09
CA ALA A 119 -5.78 -7.56 -12.84
C ALA A 119 -6.73 -7.24 -14.00
N TYR A 120 -7.35 -6.06 -13.99
CA TYR A 120 -8.32 -5.64 -15.00
C TYR A 120 -7.77 -4.46 -15.84
N PRO A 121 -8.20 -4.32 -17.11
CA PRO A 121 -7.83 -3.18 -17.94
C PRO A 121 -8.29 -1.86 -17.30
N SER A 122 -7.39 -0.88 -17.28
CA SER A 122 -7.64 0.45 -16.69
C SER A 122 -8.03 1.52 -17.73
N SER A 123 -8.15 1.14 -19.01
CA SER A 123 -8.55 2.05 -20.09
C SER A 123 -9.58 1.42 -21.02
N ALA A 124 -10.48 2.26 -21.56
CA ALA A 124 -11.56 1.85 -22.47
C ALA A 124 -11.05 1.17 -23.76
N GLY A 125 -9.78 1.38 -24.13
CA GLY A 125 -9.14 0.75 -25.29
C GLY A 125 -8.49 -0.61 -25.01
N GLY A 126 -8.57 -1.13 -23.77
CA GLY A 126 -7.95 -2.41 -23.41
C GLY A 126 -6.42 -2.42 -23.48
N GLN A 127 -5.79 -1.26 -23.71
CA GLN A 127 -4.34 -1.13 -23.81
C GLN A 127 -3.74 -1.10 -22.41
N ASN A 128 -3.55 -2.27 -21.82
CA ASN A 128 -2.61 -2.47 -20.72
C ASN A 128 -1.65 -3.57 -21.16
N HIS A 129 -0.51 -3.18 -21.75
CA HIS A 129 0.59 -4.11 -21.88
C HIS A 129 1.24 -4.32 -20.50
N SER A 130 1.11 -5.55 -20.03
CA SER A 130 2.08 -6.39 -19.29
C SER A 130 2.57 -6.06 -17.88
N GLU A 131 2.34 -4.88 -17.31
CA GLU A 131 2.95 -4.55 -16.00
C GLU A 131 1.95 -4.63 -14.84
N MET A 132 2.16 -5.60 -13.95
CA MET A 132 1.35 -5.73 -12.74
C MET A 132 1.75 -4.65 -11.72
N VAL A 133 0.76 -3.96 -11.16
CA VAL A 133 0.89 -3.01 -10.07
C VAL A 133 0.11 -3.53 -8.87
N ALA A 134 0.69 -3.43 -7.69
CA ALA A 134 0.04 -3.75 -6.42
C ALA A 134 -0.23 -2.48 -5.62
N TYR A 135 -1.29 -2.50 -4.81
CA TYR A 135 -1.71 -1.35 -4.05
C TYR A 135 -2.14 -1.73 -2.64
N GLY A 136 -1.51 -1.13 -1.63
CA GLY A 136 -1.92 -1.27 -0.24
C GLY A 136 -3.33 -0.70 -0.02
N ARG A 137 -4.23 -1.45 0.62
CA ARG A 137 -5.61 -1.02 0.85
C ARG A 137 -6.03 -1.11 2.30
N TYR A 138 -6.15 -2.32 2.81
CA TYR A 138 -6.76 -2.55 4.11
C TYR A 138 -5.89 -3.46 4.98
N TRP A 139 -5.99 -3.24 6.28
CA TRP A 139 -5.32 -4.02 7.30
C TRP A 139 -6.24 -4.13 8.49
N GLY A 140 -6.11 -5.23 9.21
CA GLY A 140 -6.50 -5.27 10.59
C GLY A 140 -5.91 -6.47 11.30
N ALA A 141 -5.95 -6.43 12.62
CA ALA A 141 -5.49 -7.53 13.45
C ALA A 141 -6.59 -7.95 14.42
N LEU A 142 -6.59 -9.26 14.71
CA LEU A 142 -7.04 -10.14 15.83
C LEU A 142 -6.27 -10.05 17.15
N GLU A 143 -4.99 -9.81 17.04
CA GLU A 143 -4.09 -9.80 18.19
C GLU A 143 -3.01 -8.74 18.02
N ARG A 144 -2.45 -8.27 19.13
CA ARG A 144 -1.36 -7.30 19.10
C ARG A 144 -0.04 -8.06 19.09
N VAL A 145 0.71 -7.89 18.01
CA VAL A 145 2.10 -8.35 17.89
C VAL A 145 2.93 -7.19 17.38
N ASP A 146 4.07 -6.94 18.04
CA ASP A 146 4.96 -5.85 17.69
C ASP A 146 5.43 -5.98 16.24
N CYS A 147 5.44 -4.85 15.52
CA CYS A 147 5.86 -4.75 14.12
C CYS A 147 4.98 -5.53 13.11
N LEU A 148 3.90 -6.20 13.54
CA LEU A 148 3.07 -7.03 12.68
C LEU A 148 2.46 -6.26 11.50
N HIS A 149 2.00 -5.02 11.75
CA HIS A 149 1.51 -4.14 10.70
C HIS A 149 2.55 -3.90 9.59
N PHE A 150 3.84 -3.76 9.95
CA PHE A 150 4.88 -3.54 8.94
C PHE A 150 5.19 -4.79 8.13
N GLU A 151 5.25 -5.94 8.79
CA GLU A 151 5.45 -7.23 8.13
C GLU A 151 4.33 -7.49 7.13
N ALA A 152 3.07 -7.33 7.54
CA ALA A 152 1.93 -7.69 6.72
C ALA A 152 1.57 -6.66 5.64
N CYS A 153 1.72 -5.36 5.90
CA CYS A 153 1.32 -4.32 4.94
C CYS A 153 2.44 -3.89 3.99
N TYR A 154 3.69 -4.25 4.29
CA TYR A 154 4.84 -3.87 3.47
C TYR A 154 5.72 -5.07 3.15
N TYR A 155 6.34 -5.73 4.13
CA TYR A 155 7.41 -6.69 3.82
C TYR A 155 6.92 -7.96 3.10
N GLN A 156 5.78 -8.52 3.52
CA GLN A 156 5.13 -9.64 2.84
C GLN A 156 4.62 -9.25 1.44
N PRO A 157 3.88 -8.12 1.26
CA PRO A 157 3.53 -7.62 -0.07
C PRO A 157 4.72 -7.35 -0.99
N LEU A 158 5.78 -6.70 -0.51
CA LEU A 158 6.98 -6.43 -1.30
C LEU A 158 7.69 -7.72 -1.71
N GLN A 159 7.80 -8.69 -0.79
CA GLN A 159 8.36 -10.00 -1.10
C GLN A 159 7.53 -10.74 -2.16
N TRP A 160 6.19 -10.67 -2.07
CA TRP A 160 5.29 -11.21 -3.09
C TRP A 160 5.48 -10.49 -4.43
N CYS A 161 5.59 -9.15 -4.42
CA CYS A 161 5.81 -8.33 -5.61
C CYS A 161 7.11 -8.72 -6.34
N ILE A 162 8.20 -8.92 -5.60
CA ILE A 162 9.48 -9.38 -6.15
C ILE A 162 9.31 -10.76 -6.80
N ALA A 163 8.72 -11.71 -6.07
CA ALA A 163 8.56 -13.08 -6.54
C ALA A 163 7.66 -13.21 -7.78
N HIS A 164 6.72 -12.28 -7.99
CA HIS A 164 5.76 -12.31 -9.09
C HIS A 164 6.04 -11.26 -10.17
N GLY A 165 7.20 -10.58 -10.14
CA GLY A 165 7.57 -9.60 -11.16
C GLY A 165 6.65 -8.38 -11.22
N VAL A 166 6.02 -8.02 -10.09
CA VAL A 166 5.19 -6.81 -9.99
C VAL A 166 6.09 -5.59 -10.11
N LEU A 167 5.73 -4.66 -10.98
CA LEU A 167 6.52 -3.48 -11.30
C LEU A 167 6.63 -2.53 -10.11
N ARG A 168 5.51 -2.25 -9.43
CA ARG A 168 5.48 -1.33 -8.30
C ARG A 168 4.40 -1.67 -7.28
N PHE A 169 4.66 -1.24 -6.05
CA PHE A 169 3.73 -1.31 -4.95
C PHE A 169 3.41 0.11 -4.46
N GLU A 170 2.14 0.51 -4.53
CA GLU A 170 1.67 1.82 -4.10
C GLU A 170 1.18 1.76 -2.65
N GLY A 171 1.92 2.40 -1.74
CA GLY A 171 1.56 2.44 -0.32
C GLY A 171 0.51 3.50 0.02
N GLY A 172 0.11 4.35 -0.93
CA GLY A 172 -0.85 5.45 -0.75
C GLY A 172 -0.23 6.77 -0.27
N ALA A 173 -1.07 7.78 -0.03
CA ALA A 173 -0.67 9.19 0.10
C ALA A 173 -0.08 9.63 1.47
N GLN A 174 -0.36 8.91 2.56
CA GLN A 174 0.05 9.38 3.91
C GLN A 174 1.37 8.77 4.41
N GLY A 175 2.27 9.62 4.90
CA GLY A 175 3.29 9.24 5.89
C GLY A 175 4.73 9.11 5.38
N GLU A 176 5.60 10.01 5.85
CA GLU A 176 7.06 9.93 5.67
C GLU A 176 7.66 8.63 6.22
N HIS A 177 6.98 7.99 7.18
CA HIS A 177 7.38 6.69 7.72
C HIS A 177 7.48 5.61 6.64
N LYS A 178 6.81 5.75 5.49
CA LYS A 178 6.91 4.84 4.35
C LYS A 178 8.27 4.88 3.66
N MET A 179 8.97 6.02 3.71
CA MET A 179 10.34 6.13 3.22
C MET A 179 11.30 5.21 3.97
N ALA A 180 11.07 4.96 5.26
CA ALA A 180 11.88 4.02 6.02
C ALA A 180 11.83 2.57 5.46
N ARG A 181 10.87 2.30 4.57
CA ARG A 181 10.57 0.99 3.96
C ARG A 181 10.81 1.01 2.45
N ALA A 182 11.56 2.00 1.96
CA ALA A 182 11.91 2.18 0.55
C ALA A 182 10.74 2.51 -0.38
N LEU A 183 9.63 3.04 0.16
CA LEU A 183 8.63 3.70 -0.67
C LEU A 183 9.03 5.16 -0.85
N LEU A 184 9.33 5.55 -2.08
CA LEU A 184 9.80 6.88 -2.44
C LEU A 184 8.63 7.80 -2.78
N PRO A 185 8.75 9.10 -2.53
CA PRO A 185 7.73 10.07 -2.92
C PRO A 185 7.61 10.16 -4.45
N VAL A 186 6.38 10.08 -4.94
CA VAL A 186 6.03 10.20 -6.36
C VAL A 186 4.93 11.27 -6.50
N PRO A 187 5.15 12.30 -7.34
CA PRO A 187 4.12 13.30 -7.64
C PRO A 187 2.89 12.63 -8.25
N THR A 188 1.72 12.96 -7.73
CA THR A 188 0.43 12.47 -8.20
C THR A 188 -0.47 13.65 -8.51
N HIS A 189 -1.13 13.61 -9.67
CA HIS A 189 -1.91 14.73 -10.18
C HIS A 189 -3.40 14.42 -10.16
N SER A 190 -4.20 15.45 -9.95
CA SER A 190 -5.65 15.42 -10.12
C SER A 190 -6.10 16.67 -10.88
N ALA A 191 -7.15 16.52 -11.69
CA ALA A 191 -7.70 17.58 -12.51
C ALA A 191 -9.17 17.79 -12.15
N HIS A 192 -9.53 19.02 -11.78
CA HIS A 192 -10.85 19.35 -11.23
C HIS A 192 -11.57 20.33 -12.15
N TRP A 193 -12.79 19.97 -12.54
CA TRP A 193 -13.72 20.91 -13.17
C TRP A 193 -14.79 21.31 -12.16
N LEU A 194 -14.98 22.61 -11.97
CA LEU A 194 -15.98 23.14 -11.04
C LEU A 194 -16.96 24.00 -11.82
N ALA A 195 -18.23 23.57 -11.84
CA ALA A 195 -19.29 24.23 -12.59
C ALA A 195 -19.59 25.65 -12.08
N HIS A 196 -19.58 25.83 -10.76
CA HIS A 196 -19.92 27.11 -10.15
C HIS A 196 -18.68 28.03 -10.10
N PRO A 197 -18.70 29.22 -10.73
CA PRO A 197 -17.52 30.08 -10.85
C PRO A 197 -16.90 30.45 -9.49
N ALA A 198 -17.72 30.80 -8.50
CA ALA A 198 -17.20 31.17 -7.17
C ALA A 198 -16.42 30.04 -6.48
N PHE A 199 -16.77 28.76 -6.73
CA PHE A 199 -16.01 27.62 -6.20
C PHE A 199 -14.75 27.38 -7.02
N ALA A 200 -14.81 27.52 -8.34
CA ALA A 200 -13.63 27.47 -9.19
C ALA A 200 -12.59 28.50 -8.74
N ASP A 201 -13.00 29.74 -8.53
CA ASP A 201 -12.12 30.83 -8.09
C ASP A 201 -11.55 30.58 -6.69
N ALA A 202 -12.36 30.08 -5.76
CA ALA A 202 -11.91 29.77 -4.41
C ALA A 202 -10.87 28.64 -4.38
N VAL A 203 -11.08 27.58 -5.17
CA VAL A 203 -10.16 26.45 -5.26
C VAL A 203 -8.89 26.84 -6.02
N ASP A 204 -8.99 27.61 -7.10
CA ASP A 204 -7.81 28.08 -7.85
C ASP A 204 -6.86 28.89 -6.95
N ARG A 205 -7.39 29.86 -6.19
CA ARG A 205 -6.60 30.64 -5.20
C ARG A 205 -5.98 29.77 -4.10
N TYR A 206 -6.61 28.64 -3.76
CA TYR A 206 -6.02 27.69 -2.82
C TYR A 206 -4.87 26.91 -3.47
N LEU A 207 -5.07 26.40 -4.68
CA LEU A 207 -4.08 25.60 -5.41
C LEU A 207 -2.81 26.38 -5.74
N GLN A 208 -2.93 27.68 -6.08
CA GLN A 208 -1.77 28.54 -6.29
C GLN A 208 -0.87 28.63 -5.04
N ARG A 209 -1.44 28.62 -3.84
CA ARG A 209 -0.69 28.63 -2.57
C ARG A 209 -0.13 27.25 -2.23
N GLU A 210 -0.91 26.19 -2.46
CA GLU A 210 -0.51 24.81 -2.17
C GLU A 210 0.66 24.35 -3.05
N THR A 211 0.65 24.70 -4.34
CA THR A 211 1.66 24.27 -5.32
C THR A 211 3.06 24.73 -4.92
N ALA A 212 3.20 25.98 -4.48
CA ALA A 212 4.49 26.52 -4.01
C ALA A 212 5.06 25.77 -2.80
N GLY A 213 4.20 25.26 -1.91
CA GLY A 213 4.64 24.45 -0.76
C GLY A 213 4.95 23.00 -1.11
N MET A 214 4.34 22.47 -2.18
CA MET A 214 4.48 21.06 -2.57
C MET A 214 5.83 20.76 -3.21
N GLU A 215 6.38 21.67 -4.01
CA GLU A 215 7.70 21.52 -4.64
C GLU A 215 8.80 21.44 -3.58
N GLN A 216 8.80 22.38 -2.63
CA GLN A 216 9.75 22.37 -1.50
C GLN A 216 9.61 21.10 -0.64
N TYR A 217 8.38 20.62 -0.44
CA TYR A 217 8.14 19.38 0.30
C TYR A 217 8.73 18.15 -0.42
N LEU A 218 8.55 18.06 -1.75
CA LEU A 218 9.11 16.97 -2.57
C LEU A 218 10.64 16.96 -2.55
N GLU A 219 11.28 18.11 -2.72
CA GLU A 219 12.74 18.25 -2.66
C GLU A 219 13.29 17.77 -1.31
N HIS A 220 12.65 18.19 -0.21
CA HIS A 220 13.03 17.79 1.14
C HIS A 220 12.89 16.28 1.38
N LEU A 221 11.83 15.66 0.85
CA LEU A 221 11.68 14.20 0.93
C LEU A 221 12.72 13.47 0.08
N GLN A 222 13.01 13.92 -1.14
CA GLN A 222 14.01 13.28 -2.01
C GLN A 222 15.41 13.32 -1.39
N ALA A 223 15.78 14.41 -0.71
CA ALA A 223 17.05 14.53 0.02
C ALA A 223 17.22 13.48 1.15
N ARG A 224 16.12 12.87 1.63
CA ARG A 224 16.10 11.84 2.68
C ARG A 224 15.96 10.41 2.13
N SER A 225 16.29 10.20 0.85
CA SER A 225 16.13 8.89 0.20
C SER A 225 16.81 7.76 0.99
N PRO A 226 16.11 6.63 1.23
CA PRO A 226 16.66 5.46 1.92
C PRO A 226 17.59 4.60 1.05
N LEU A 227 17.61 4.86 -0.26
CA LEU A 227 18.47 4.14 -1.22
C LEU A 227 19.91 4.63 -1.07
N ARG A 228 20.87 3.74 -1.32
CA ARG A 228 22.29 4.15 -1.37
C ARG A 228 22.49 5.07 -2.58
N THR A 229 23.08 6.23 -2.37
CA THR A 229 23.57 7.08 -3.46
C THR A 229 24.68 6.30 -4.16
N HIS A 230 24.57 6.11 -5.48
CA HIS A 230 25.70 5.61 -6.25
C HIS A 230 26.81 6.66 -6.21
N ALA A 231 27.95 6.28 -5.62
CA ALA A 231 29.23 6.95 -5.84
C ALA A 231 29.93 6.26 -7.02
#